data_AF-A0A3M7HAV2-F1
#
_entry.id   AF-A0A3M7HAV2-F1
#
_cell.length_a   1.000
_cell.length_b   1.000
_cell.length_c   1.000
_cell.angle_alpha   90.00
_cell.angle_beta   90.00
_cell.angle_gamma   90.00
#
_symmetry.space_group_name_H-M   'P 1'
#
loop_
_entity.id
_entity.type
_entity.pdbx_description
1 polymer ?
#
loop_
_entity_poly.entity_id
_entity_poly.type
_entity_poly.pdbx_seq_one_letter_code
_entity_poly.pdbx_strand_id
1 'polypeptide(L)'
;MTSKPIPHLKNTEVSKQLIVDGEPFLILGGELQNSSFSSHEYMNEVWPRLKGANYNTIFAAVSWEQIEPVEGEYDFLELDRVITAAREHGLHLVLLWFGSFKNGLSTYVPPWVKIDPVRFPRVKLRAAEARDDLQTADILSVFGEGSMHADARAYARLMQHIHDMDRDYATVIMMQVENEVGVLGDSRDYGKLAEQAFSEPIPNDLVQFLRGDWTQMNQTFRSNFPHLDETSLDQMTYWKQLGGDPALIDELFMAYHYARYVNHIANAGKQAYPLPMYTNTWQKYGDEDRDQNAPLVAAGGSEPGVYPSGGGVPSVLDIWQRFAPALDFIAPDIYLNDYSKTCAKYRHRNQPLLIPEQRRDEYGARRVWSAFGSYQCLGTAPFGVDTVLPKDSPFTMHYALLAKTSKYILAAQARENDSVGFFFDELSADGKDPSQPIRTSFGDWDLLIERAFVFGTPGPGFGMVIQLQRDDFLLIGKGYQVSFQSRDERAHFTGILRFEEKDVEAGELRTVRLLNGDETRNGKSAVMPADDPDYGGFPVSITIPARTGIAMCQPYALME
;
A
#
# COMPACT_ATOMS: atom_id res chain seq x y z
N MET A 1 23.42 9.93 -24.54
CA MET A 1 23.17 9.46 -23.16
C MET A 1 22.92 7.96 -23.26
N THR A 2 23.46 7.16 -22.36
CA THR A 2 23.14 5.71 -22.31
C THR A 2 21.72 5.55 -21.77
N SER A 3 20.90 4.70 -22.40
CA SER A 3 19.54 4.40 -21.93
C SER A 3 19.58 3.93 -20.47
N LYS A 4 18.70 4.47 -19.62
CA LYS A 4 18.59 4.04 -18.23
C LYS A 4 18.04 2.60 -18.15
N PRO A 5 18.46 1.79 -17.16
CA PRO A 5 17.84 0.49 -16.92
C PRO A 5 16.34 0.64 -16.66
N ILE A 6 15.54 -0.29 -17.19
CA ILE A 6 14.09 -0.30 -16.93
C ILE A 6 13.90 -0.51 -15.42
N PRO A 7 13.07 0.32 -14.75
CA PRO A 7 12.65 0.08 -13.37
C PRO A 7 12.14 -1.35 -13.20
N HIS A 8 12.52 -2.03 -12.13
CA HIS A 8 12.15 -3.42 -11.92
C HIS A 8 12.14 -3.78 -10.44
N LEU A 9 11.46 -4.87 -10.10
CA LEU A 9 11.50 -5.43 -8.76
C LEU A 9 12.60 -6.49 -8.67
N LYS A 10 13.50 -6.34 -7.70
CA LYS A 10 14.58 -7.28 -7.42
C LYS A 10 14.28 -8.08 -6.16
N ASN A 11 14.38 -9.41 -6.22
CA ASN A 11 14.15 -10.28 -5.07
C ASN A 11 15.11 -9.97 -3.91
N THR A 12 14.60 -10.11 -2.69
CA THR A 12 15.34 -10.09 -1.43
C THR A 12 15.13 -11.42 -0.69
N GLU A 13 15.67 -11.55 0.52
CA GLU A 13 15.45 -12.73 1.36
C GLU A 13 13.96 -12.89 1.74
N VAL A 14 13.23 -11.78 1.84
CA VAL A 14 11.86 -11.74 2.40
C VAL A 14 10.78 -11.22 1.46
N SER A 15 11.14 -10.56 0.35
CA SER A 15 10.21 -10.01 -0.65
C SER A 15 10.96 -9.52 -1.91
N LYS A 16 10.71 -8.28 -2.35
CA LYS A 16 11.42 -7.57 -3.42
C LYS A 16 11.63 -6.10 -3.06
N GLN A 17 12.63 -5.46 -3.65
CA GLN A 17 12.80 -4.01 -3.65
C GLN A 17 12.57 -3.46 -5.05
N LEU A 18 12.06 -2.24 -5.13
CA LEU A 18 12.02 -1.48 -6.37
C LEU A 18 13.41 -0.94 -6.67
N ILE A 19 13.89 -1.18 -7.89
CA ILE A 19 15.15 -0.65 -8.41
C ILE A 19 14.83 0.44 -9.44
N VAL A 20 15.35 1.64 -9.21
CA VAL A 20 15.25 2.79 -10.13
C VAL A 20 16.67 3.30 -10.37
N ASP A 21 17.04 3.52 -11.64
CA ASP A 21 18.40 3.95 -12.02
C ASP A 21 19.52 3.03 -11.49
N GLY A 22 19.22 1.74 -11.28
CA GLY A 22 20.18 0.73 -10.81
C GLY A 22 20.31 0.61 -9.29
N GLU A 23 19.63 1.47 -8.52
CA GLU A 23 19.70 1.49 -7.06
C GLU A 23 18.33 1.18 -6.42
N PRO A 24 18.29 0.58 -5.21
CA PRO A 24 17.05 0.45 -4.44
C PRO A 24 16.40 1.82 -4.21
N PHE A 25 15.09 1.89 -4.38
CA PHE A 25 14.32 3.12 -4.32
C PHE A 25 13.15 3.00 -3.34
N LEU A 26 13.03 3.98 -2.43
CA LEU A 26 11.94 4.10 -1.48
C LEU A 26 10.91 5.10 -2.00
N ILE A 27 9.69 4.64 -2.28
CA ILE A 27 8.62 5.53 -2.75
C ILE A 27 8.07 6.35 -1.57
N LEU A 28 8.27 7.65 -1.64
CA LEU A 28 7.64 8.65 -0.77
C LEU A 28 6.58 9.35 -1.64
N GLY A 29 5.47 8.64 -1.78
CA GLY A 29 4.46 8.85 -2.80
C GLY A 29 3.42 9.87 -2.41
N GLY A 30 2.73 10.46 -3.37
CA GLY A 30 1.51 11.22 -3.14
C GLY A 30 0.59 11.06 -4.33
N GLU A 31 -0.67 10.70 -4.08
CA GLU A 31 -1.66 10.55 -5.14
C GLU A 31 -2.44 11.84 -5.36
N LEU A 32 -2.61 12.21 -6.63
CA LEU A 32 -3.36 13.40 -7.03
C LEU A 32 -4.87 13.14 -6.98
N GLN A 33 -5.67 14.21 -6.93
CA GLN A 33 -7.08 14.08 -7.27
C GLN A 33 -7.26 13.47 -8.66
N ASN A 34 -8.34 12.70 -8.83
CA ASN A 34 -8.62 11.89 -10.02
C ASN A 34 -8.54 12.64 -11.37
N SER A 35 -8.70 13.96 -11.38
CA SER A 35 -8.74 14.77 -12.61
C SER A 35 -7.57 15.72 -12.78
N SER A 36 -6.70 15.88 -11.78
CA SER A 36 -5.65 16.92 -11.80
C SER A 36 -4.60 16.68 -12.87
N PHE A 37 -4.23 15.42 -13.10
CA PHE A 37 -3.19 15.05 -14.06
C PHE A 37 -3.62 15.19 -15.53
N SER A 38 -4.91 15.41 -15.80
CA SER A 38 -5.44 15.57 -17.16
C SER A 38 -5.02 16.89 -17.84
N SER A 39 -4.47 17.85 -17.08
CA SER A 39 -4.12 19.18 -17.57
C SER A 39 -2.72 19.60 -17.13
N HIS A 40 -1.83 19.80 -18.11
CA HIS A 40 -0.51 20.36 -17.85
C HIS A 40 -0.59 21.76 -17.23
N GLU A 41 -1.50 22.59 -17.72
CA GLU A 41 -1.69 23.96 -17.21
C GLU A 41 -2.07 23.97 -15.73
N TYR A 42 -3.03 23.12 -15.33
CA TYR A 42 -3.43 22.97 -13.92
C TYR A 42 -2.25 22.53 -13.04
N MET A 43 -1.44 21.59 -13.54
CA MET A 43 -0.33 21.03 -12.78
C MET A 43 0.85 21.98 -12.56
N ASN A 44 0.96 23.08 -13.32
CA ASN A 44 2.06 24.05 -13.19
C ASN A 44 2.22 24.61 -11.77
N GLU A 45 1.12 24.85 -11.06
CA GLU A 45 1.17 25.31 -9.67
C GLU A 45 1.29 24.18 -8.65
N VAL A 46 1.00 22.95 -9.06
CA VAL A 46 0.96 21.78 -8.20
C VAL A 46 2.36 21.20 -8.01
N TRP A 47 3.17 21.09 -9.07
CA TRP A 47 4.50 20.47 -9.00
C TRP A 47 5.42 21.04 -7.91
N PRO A 48 5.58 22.38 -7.76
CA PRO A 48 6.44 22.94 -6.73
C PRO A 48 5.93 22.64 -5.31
N ARG A 49 4.61 22.55 -5.12
CA ARG A 49 4.00 22.21 -3.83
C ARG A 49 4.31 20.76 -3.48
N LEU A 50 4.13 19.83 -4.41
CA LEU A 50 4.45 18.42 -4.18
C LEU A 50 5.93 18.24 -3.83
N LYS A 51 6.83 18.89 -4.56
CA LYS A 51 8.27 18.83 -4.24
C LYS A 51 8.58 19.45 -2.88
N GLY A 52 7.94 20.58 -2.54
CA GLY A 52 8.09 21.25 -1.25
C GLY A 52 7.56 20.43 -0.06
N ALA A 53 6.67 19.47 -0.30
CA ALA A 53 6.16 18.53 0.70
C ALA A 53 6.99 17.23 0.78
N ASN A 54 8.17 17.19 0.17
CA ASN A 54 9.11 16.05 0.16
C ASN A 54 8.57 14.77 -0.51
N TYR A 55 7.56 14.88 -1.39
CA TYR A 55 7.22 13.78 -2.28
C TYR A 55 8.35 13.56 -3.29
N ASN A 56 8.68 12.29 -3.57
CA ASN A 56 9.62 11.91 -4.62
C ASN A 56 8.95 11.21 -5.81
N THR A 57 7.72 10.76 -5.63
CA THR A 57 6.95 9.98 -6.61
C THR A 57 5.49 10.41 -6.57
N ILE A 58 4.88 10.64 -7.72
CA ILE A 58 3.48 11.06 -7.81
C ILE A 58 2.65 9.97 -8.47
N PHE A 59 1.52 9.65 -7.85
CA PHE A 59 0.54 8.69 -8.33
C PHE A 59 -0.54 9.50 -9.08
N ALA A 60 -0.75 9.17 -10.35
CA ALA A 60 -1.53 10.03 -11.23
C ALA A 60 -2.32 9.26 -12.29
N ALA A 61 -3.61 9.58 -12.41
CA ALA A 61 -4.51 8.92 -13.33
C ALA A 61 -4.25 9.25 -14.79
N VAL A 62 -4.25 8.22 -15.63
CA VAL A 62 -4.35 8.31 -17.10
C VAL A 62 -5.62 7.59 -17.49
N SER A 63 -6.62 8.34 -17.96
CA SER A 63 -7.92 7.78 -18.33
C SER A 63 -7.97 7.36 -19.78
N TRP A 64 -8.66 6.25 -20.04
CA TRP A 64 -8.87 5.75 -21.39
C TRP A 64 -9.61 6.76 -22.27
N GLU A 65 -10.65 7.40 -21.75
CA GLU A 65 -11.41 8.40 -22.49
C GLU A 65 -10.59 9.61 -22.95
N GLN A 66 -9.54 9.96 -22.19
CA GLN A 66 -8.66 11.07 -22.54
C GLN A 66 -7.70 10.69 -23.67
N ILE A 67 -7.11 9.49 -23.60
CA ILE A 67 -6.08 9.08 -24.56
C ILE A 67 -6.64 8.47 -25.83
N GLU A 68 -7.89 8.00 -25.88
CA GLU A 68 -8.51 7.40 -27.06
C GLU A 68 -9.98 7.86 -27.22
N PRO A 69 -10.23 9.16 -27.46
CA PRO A 69 -11.59 9.71 -27.54
C PRO A 69 -12.38 9.13 -28.72
N VAL A 70 -11.70 8.73 -29.80
CA VAL A 70 -12.24 8.03 -30.97
C VAL A 70 -11.48 6.71 -31.12
N GLU A 71 -12.17 5.60 -31.38
CA GLU A 71 -11.54 4.28 -31.44
C GLU A 71 -10.40 4.24 -32.47
N GLY A 72 -9.19 3.88 -31.99
CA GLY A 72 -7.97 3.83 -32.78
C GLY A 72 -7.26 5.17 -32.99
N GLU A 73 -7.83 6.30 -32.56
CA GLU A 73 -7.23 7.63 -32.65
C GLU A 73 -6.78 8.09 -31.26
N TYR A 74 -5.46 8.07 -31.03
CA TYR A 74 -4.88 8.35 -29.73
C TYR A 74 -4.38 9.80 -29.61
N ASP A 75 -4.66 10.44 -28.46
CA ASP A 75 -4.13 11.76 -28.08
C ASP A 75 -3.30 11.65 -26.80
N PHE A 76 -1.98 11.84 -26.94
CA PHE A 76 -1.03 11.83 -25.82
C PHE A 76 -0.44 13.20 -25.52
N LEU A 77 -0.93 14.28 -26.13
CA LEU A 77 -0.29 15.59 -26.02
C LEU A 77 -0.21 16.11 -24.57
N GLU A 78 -1.31 16.04 -23.83
CA GLU A 78 -1.32 16.47 -22.43
C GLU A 78 -0.51 15.52 -21.55
N LEU A 79 -0.59 14.21 -21.82
CA LEU A 79 0.22 13.20 -21.11
C LEU A 79 1.73 13.47 -21.25
N ASP A 80 2.18 13.78 -22.46
CA ASP A 80 3.59 14.09 -22.74
C ASP A 80 4.08 15.28 -21.92
N ARG A 81 3.25 16.32 -21.85
CA ARG A 81 3.55 17.55 -21.12
C ARG A 81 3.63 17.31 -19.63
N VAL A 82 2.69 16.58 -19.03
CA VAL A 82 2.72 16.31 -17.59
C VAL A 82 3.84 15.37 -17.18
N ILE A 83 4.18 14.37 -17.99
CA ILE A 83 5.35 13.48 -17.73
C ILE A 83 6.64 14.29 -17.82
N THR A 84 6.78 15.14 -18.85
CA THR A 84 7.97 16.00 -19.00
C THR A 84 8.10 16.97 -17.83
N ALA A 85 6.99 17.58 -17.40
CA ALA A 85 6.99 18.51 -16.26
C ALA A 85 7.37 17.81 -14.94
N ALA A 86 6.89 16.59 -14.69
CA ALA A 86 7.28 15.81 -13.50
C ALA A 86 8.80 15.56 -13.48
N ARG A 87 9.37 15.20 -14.65
CA ARG A 87 10.82 15.02 -14.83
C ARG A 87 11.61 16.29 -14.53
N GLU A 88 11.16 17.44 -15.03
CA GLU A 88 11.80 18.74 -14.79
C GLU A 88 11.83 19.12 -13.30
N HIS A 89 10.87 18.63 -12.51
CA HIS A 89 10.82 18.81 -11.06
C HIS A 89 11.55 17.71 -10.27
N GLY A 90 12.19 16.76 -10.96
CA GLY A 90 12.88 15.62 -10.34
C GLY A 90 11.93 14.76 -9.51
N LEU A 91 10.74 14.48 -10.05
CA LEU A 91 9.73 13.59 -9.50
C LEU A 91 9.60 12.36 -10.41
N HIS A 92 9.44 11.19 -9.81
CA HIS A 92 9.01 9.99 -10.53
C HIS A 92 7.49 9.90 -10.57
N LEU A 93 6.97 9.02 -11.42
CA LEU A 93 5.55 8.79 -11.62
C LEU A 93 5.20 7.30 -11.46
N VAL A 94 4.10 7.06 -10.75
CA VAL A 94 3.30 5.84 -10.87
C VAL A 94 2.03 6.23 -11.60
N LEU A 95 1.83 5.73 -12.81
CA LEU A 95 0.64 6.08 -13.59
C LEU A 95 -0.48 5.07 -13.31
N LEU A 96 -1.68 5.58 -13.11
CA LEU A 96 -2.86 4.79 -12.78
C LEU A 96 -3.72 4.65 -14.05
N TRP A 97 -3.80 3.44 -14.60
CA TRP A 97 -4.64 3.18 -15.75
C TRP A 97 -6.11 3.14 -15.34
N PHE A 98 -6.86 4.20 -15.63
CA PHE A 98 -8.31 4.22 -15.47
C PHE A 98 -8.96 3.77 -16.78
N GLY A 99 -8.93 2.46 -16.98
CA GLY A 99 -9.48 1.75 -18.14
C GLY A 99 -10.94 1.37 -17.95
N SER A 100 -11.20 0.06 -18.04
CA SER A 100 -12.53 -0.54 -17.85
C SER A 100 -13.09 -0.26 -16.46
N PHE A 101 -12.25 -0.18 -15.43
CA PHE A 101 -12.69 -0.11 -14.05
C PHE A 101 -12.03 1.02 -13.26
N LYS A 102 -12.87 1.80 -12.59
CA LYS A 102 -12.52 2.82 -11.61
C LYS A 102 -13.58 2.83 -10.51
N ASN A 103 -13.22 2.45 -9.28
CA ASN A 103 -14.10 2.41 -8.11
C ASN A 103 -15.32 1.52 -8.34
N GLY A 104 -15.10 0.31 -8.88
CA GLY A 104 -16.15 -0.64 -9.21
C GLY A 104 -17.09 -0.19 -10.34
N LEU A 105 -16.77 0.88 -11.07
CA LEU A 105 -17.57 1.44 -12.17
C LEU A 105 -16.73 1.61 -13.45
N SER A 106 -17.39 1.85 -14.59
CA SER A 106 -16.72 2.04 -15.90
C SER A 106 -16.87 3.48 -16.42
N THR A 107 -16.62 4.45 -15.56
CA THR A 107 -16.86 5.87 -15.84
C THR A 107 -15.80 6.55 -16.70
N TYR A 108 -14.58 6.01 -16.75
CA TYR A 108 -13.44 6.57 -17.49
C TYR A 108 -13.19 5.92 -18.87
N VAL A 109 -14.07 5.01 -19.30
CA VAL A 109 -14.03 4.44 -20.66
C VAL A 109 -14.46 5.49 -21.69
N PRO A 110 -13.98 5.44 -22.94
CA PRO A 110 -14.30 6.44 -23.94
C PRO A 110 -15.78 6.40 -24.37
N PRO A 111 -16.32 7.48 -24.96
CA PRO A 111 -17.73 7.56 -25.37
C PRO A 111 -18.19 6.39 -26.25
N TRP A 112 -17.34 5.92 -27.17
CA TRP A 112 -17.65 4.80 -28.07
C TRP A 112 -17.75 3.45 -27.35
N VAL A 113 -17.15 3.31 -26.17
CA VAL A 113 -17.39 2.17 -25.26
C VAL A 113 -18.66 2.41 -24.43
N LYS A 114 -18.83 3.64 -23.91
CA LYS A 114 -19.96 3.98 -23.02
C LYS A 114 -21.32 3.74 -23.66
N ILE A 115 -21.48 4.10 -24.94
CA ILE A 115 -22.78 4.17 -25.64
C ILE A 115 -23.10 2.95 -26.51
N ASP A 116 -22.21 1.95 -26.60
CA ASP A 116 -22.44 0.70 -27.36
C ASP A 116 -22.53 -0.51 -26.42
N PRO A 117 -23.64 -0.67 -25.67
CA PRO A 117 -23.82 -1.77 -24.73
C PRO A 117 -24.01 -3.13 -25.42
N VAL A 118 -24.16 -3.16 -26.75
CA VAL A 118 -24.24 -4.42 -27.52
C VAL A 118 -22.84 -4.99 -27.69
N ARG A 119 -21.87 -4.14 -28.03
CA ARG A 119 -20.46 -4.53 -28.14
C ARG A 119 -19.78 -4.62 -26.76
N PHE A 120 -20.16 -3.73 -25.84
CA PHE A 120 -19.58 -3.60 -24.50
C PHE A 120 -20.64 -3.84 -23.42
N PRO A 121 -21.01 -5.11 -23.17
CA PRO A 121 -22.11 -5.45 -22.28
C PRO A 121 -21.84 -4.96 -20.86
N ARG A 122 -22.93 -4.58 -20.17
CA ARG A 122 -22.92 -4.11 -18.79
C ARG A 122 -23.37 -5.19 -17.83
N VAL A 123 -22.84 -5.14 -16.61
CA VAL A 123 -23.27 -5.94 -15.48
C VAL A 123 -24.76 -5.78 -15.24
N LYS A 124 -25.42 -6.89 -14.92
CA LYS A 124 -26.82 -6.93 -14.50
C LYS A 124 -26.91 -7.34 -13.04
N LEU A 125 -27.59 -6.55 -12.23
CA LEU A 125 -27.78 -6.77 -10.80
C LEU A 125 -29.22 -7.23 -10.53
N ARG A 126 -29.46 -7.98 -9.45
CA ARG A 126 -30.82 -8.26 -8.99
C ARG A 126 -31.40 -6.97 -8.40
N ALA A 127 -32.61 -6.59 -8.82
CA ALA A 127 -33.26 -5.43 -8.23
C ALA A 127 -33.51 -5.63 -6.73
N ALA A 128 -33.22 -4.62 -5.91
CA ALA A 128 -33.40 -4.67 -4.44
C ALA A 128 -34.84 -5.00 -4.01
N GLU A 129 -35.83 -4.72 -4.86
CA GLU A 129 -37.24 -5.03 -4.66
C GLU A 129 -37.72 -6.17 -5.57
N ALA A 130 -37.12 -7.37 -5.44
CA ALA A 130 -37.62 -8.70 -5.87
C ALA A 130 -38.78 -8.76 -6.90
N ARG A 131 -38.64 -8.09 -8.03
CA ARG A 131 -39.33 -8.42 -9.28
C ARG A 131 -38.25 -9.06 -10.15
N ASP A 132 -38.58 -10.07 -10.93
CA ASP A 132 -37.64 -10.85 -11.76
C ASP A 132 -36.88 -10.02 -12.84
N ASP A 133 -36.85 -8.69 -12.72
CA ASP A 133 -36.17 -7.74 -13.57
C ASP A 133 -34.76 -7.45 -13.05
N LEU A 134 -33.77 -7.57 -13.94
CA LEU A 134 -32.39 -7.21 -13.65
C LEU A 134 -32.15 -5.72 -13.96
N GLN A 135 -31.47 -5.03 -13.03
CA GLN A 135 -31.04 -3.65 -13.22
C GLN A 135 -29.68 -3.61 -13.93
N THR A 136 -29.50 -2.66 -14.86
CA THR A 136 -28.19 -2.42 -15.48
C THR A 136 -27.34 -1.54 -14.56
N ALA A 137 -26.13 -1.98 -14.24
CA ALA A 137 -25.15 -1.17 -13.54
C ALA A 137 -24.19 -0.48 -14.53
N ASP A 138 -23.60 0.65 -14.12
CA ASP A 138 -22.56 1.33 -14.91
C ASP A 138 -21.20 0.66 -14.73
N ILE A 139 -21.16 -0.64 -15.01
CA ILE A 139 -20.00 -1.53 -14.85
C ILE A 139 -19.95 -2.40 -16.10
N LEU A 140 -18.81 -2.42 -16.80
CA LEU A 140 -18.60 -3.36 -17.89
C LEU A 140 -18.58 -4.79 -17.35
N SER A 141 -19.27 -5.70 -18.05
CA SER A 141 -19.21 -7.12 -17.73
C SER A 141 -17.85 -7.68 -18.16
N VAL A 142 -17.13 -8.34 -17.24
CA VAL A 142 -15.87 -9.05 -17.54
C VAL A 142 -16.06 -10.22 -18.51
N PHE A 143 -17.29 -10.63 -18.77
CA PHE A 143 -17.64 -11.67 -19.75
C PHE A 143 -17.82 -11.12 -21.17
N GLY A 144 -17.75 -9.79 -21.35
CA GLY A 144 -17.71 -9.15 -22.65
C GLY A 144 -16.30 -9.11 -23.23
N GLU A 145 -15.94 -10.07 -24.09
CA GLU A 145 -14.61 -10.11 -24.73
C GLU A 145 -14.26 -8.84 -25.52
N GLY A 146 -15.27 -8.16 -26.07
CA GLY A 146 -15.09 -6.88 -26.76
C GLY A 146 -14.45 -5.82 -25.86
N SER A 147 -14.92 -5.71 -24.62
CA SER A 147 -14.40 -4.79 -23.61
C SER A 147 -12.94 -5.12 -23.28
N MET A 148 -12.67 -6.39 -22.96
CA MET A 148 -11.33 -6.86 -22.57
C MET A 148 -10.29 -6.57 -23.64
N HIS A 149 -10.61 -6.91 -24.89
CA HIS A 149 -9.68 -6.69 -25.99
C HIS A 149 -9.51 -5.21 -26.33
N ALA A 150 -10.56 -4.39 -26.20
CA ALA A 150 -10.47 -2.96 -26.46
C ALA A 150 -9.57 -2.27 -25.42
N ASP A 151 -9.77 -2.59 -24.14
CA ASP A 151 -8.95 -2.07 -23.05
C ASP A 151 -7.49 -2.47 -23.22
N ALA A 152 -7.22 -3.77 -23.40
CA ALA A 152 -5.86 -4.27 -23.56
C ALA A 152 -5.12 -3.65 -24.74
N ARG A 153 -5.82 -3.31 -25.85
CA ARG A 153 -5.22 -2.58 -26.98
C ARG A 153 -4.85 -1.15 -26.59
N ALA A 154 -5.76 -0.43 -25.93
CA ALA A 154 -5.52 0.94 -25.48
C ALA A 154 -4.38 1.01 -24.45
N TYR A 155 -4.39 0.12 -23.46
CA TYR A 155 -3.34 0.01 -22.47
C TYR A 155 -1.99 -0.36 -23.10
N ALA A 156 -1.95 -1.33 -24.02
CA ALA A 156 -0.71 -1.64 -24.75
C ALA A 156 -0.20 -0.45 -25.56
N ARG A 157 -1.10 0.34 -26.18
CA ARG A 157 -0.71 1.55 -26.91
C ARG A 157 -0.14 2.62 -25.98
N LEU A 158 -0.75 2.82 -24.80
CA LEU A 158 -0.24 3.70 -23.75
C LEU A 158 1.16 3.26 -23.29
N MET A 159 1.35 1.97 -22.99
CA MET A 159 2.64 1.44 -22.55
C MET A 159 3.72 1.58 -23.62
N GLN A 160 3.40 1.34 -24.90
CA GLN A 160 4.30 1.58 -26.02
C GLN A 160 4.68 3.05 -26.12
N HIS A 161 3.71 3.95 -25.96
CA HIS A 161 3.95 5.39 -25.99
C HIS A 161 4.89 5.83 -24.85
N ILE A 162 4.64 5.38 -23.62
CA ILE A 162 5.51 5.62 -22.47
C ILE A 162 6.93 5.10 -22.72
N HIS A 163 7.08 3.88 -23.24
CA HIS A 163 8.39 3.34 -23.62
C HIS A 163 9.12 4.28 -24.57
N ASP A 164 8.46 4.73 -25.63
CA ASP A 164 9.11 5.53 -26.67
C ASP A 164 9.55 6.90 -26.17
N MET A 165 8.78 7.52 -25.26
CA MET A 165 9.09 8.85 -24.72
C MET A 165 9.96 8.88 -23.44
N ASP A 166 9.96 7.79 -22.66
CA ASP A 166 10.48 7.81 -21.28
C ASP A 166 11.59 6.77 -20.98
N ARG A 167 11.86 5.82 -21.88
CA ARG A 167 12.89 4.76 -21.70
C ARG A 167 14.28 5.26 -21.32
N ASP A 168 14.65 6.48 -21.72
CA ASP A 168 15.96 7.05 -21.45
C ASP A 168 16.01 7.85 -20.13
N TYR A 169 14.87 8.00 -19.45
CA TYR A 169 14.71 8.90 -18.30
C TYR A 169 14.22 8.19 -17.04
N ALA A 170 13.45 7.12 -17.18
CA ALA A 170 12.82 6.40 -16.07
C ALA A 170 12.02 7.33 -15.14
N THR A 171 11.24 8.23 -15.76
CA THR A 171 10.31 9.10 -15.03
C THR A 171 9.14 8.27 -14.53
N VAL A 172 8.56 7.43 -15.39
CA VAL A 172 7.52 6.46 -15.04
C VAL A 172 8.18 5.19 -14.53
N ILE A 173 7.95 4.86 -13.26
CA ILE A 173 8.65 3.77 -12.55
C ILE A 173 7.77 2.56 -12.26
N MET A 174 6.45 2.71 -12.35
CA MET A 174 5.46 1.65 -12.09
C MET A 174 4.12 2.03 -12.71
N MET A 175 3.29 1.03 -12.97
CA MET A 175 1.91 1.20 -13.42
C MET A 175 0.92 0.53 -12.48
N GLN A 176 -0.19 1.20 -12.20
CA GLN A 176 -1.40 0.51 -11.74
C GLN A 176 -2.23 0.12 -12.97
N VAL A 177 -2.75 -1.11 -12.99
CA VAL A 177 -3.61 -1.64 -14.04
C VAL A 177 -5.03 -1.70 -13.50
N GLU A 178 -5.93 -0.91 -14.08
CA GLU A 178 -7.27 -0.62 -13.56
C GLU A 178 -7.25 0.14 -12.21
N ASN A 179 -8.43 0.43 -11.67
CA ASN A 179 -8.56 0.98 -10.33
C ASN A 179 -9.76 0.40 -9.57
N GLU A 180 -9.52 -0.20 -8.40
CA GLU A 180 -10.55 -0.73 -7.49
C GLU A 180 -11.62 -1.56 -8.22
N VAL A 181 -11.21 -2.65 -8.89
CA VAL A 181 -12.13 -3.47 -9.70
C VAL A 181 -13.13 -4.24 -8.84
N GLY A 182 -14.27 -4.59 -9.42
CA GLY A 182 -15.28 -5.45 -8.80
C GLY A 182 -16.71 -5.04 -9.14
N VAL A 183 -17.68 -5.79 -8.62
CA VAL A 183 -19.11 -5.50 -8.78
C VAL A 183 -19.66 -4.79 -7.55
N LEU A 184 -20.26 -3.62 -7.75
CA LEU A 184 -21.05 -2.92 -6.73
C LEU A 184 -22.55 -3.13 -6.95
N GLY A 185 -23.28 -3.22 -5.84
CA GLY A 185 -24.74 -3.35 -5.80
C GLY A 185 -25.27 -4.78 -5.81
N ASP A 186 -24.43 -5.80 -6.03
CA ASP A 186 -24.78 -7.23 -5.89
C ASP A 186 -23.48 -8.06 -5.77
N SER A 187 -23.61 -9.35 -5.43
CA SER A 187 -22.49 -10.28 -5.26
C SER A 187 -21.76 -10.62 -6.56
N ARG A 188 -22.42 -10.52 -7.73
CA ARG A 188 -21.86 -10.77 -9.05
C ARG A 188 -22.68 -10.17 -10.19
N ASP A 189 -22.20 -10.38 -11.42
CA ASP A 189 -22.98 -10.15 -12.64
C ASP A 189 -24.00 -11.30 -12.87
N TYR A 190 -25.27 -10.93 -13.06
CA TYR A 190 -26.40 -11.82 -13.40
C TYR A 190 -26.82 -11.68 -14.87
N GLY A 191 -26.00 -11.03 -15.69
CA GLY A 191 -26.22 -10.89 -17.12
C GLY A 191 -26.15 -12.23 -17.84
N LYS A 192 -26.72 -12.30 -19.05
CA LYS A 192 -26.81 -13.55 -19.82
C LYS A 192 -25.45 -14.26 -20.01
N LEU A 193 -24.39 -13.50 -20.29
CA LEU A 193 -23.03 -14.04 -20.46
C LEU A 193 -22.46 -14.58 -19.14
N ALA A 194 -22.68 -13.86 -18.04
CA ALA A 194 -22.26 -14.30 -16.71
C ALA A 194 -23.01 -15.55 -16.24
N GLU A 195 -24.34 -15.61 -16.43
CA GLU A 195 -25.14 -16.80 -16.09
C GLU A 195 -24.73 -18.03 -16.91
N GLN A 196 -24.36 -17.83 -18.18
CA GLN A 196 -23.81 -18.90 -18.99
C GLN A 196 -22.49 -19.41 -18.39
N ALA A 197 -21.53 -18.52 -18.12
CA ALA A 197 -20.25 -18.88 -17.52
C ALA A 197 -20.39 -19.52 -16.13
N PHE A 198 -21.32 -19.03 -15.31
CA PHE A 198 -21.59 -19.57 -13.97
C PHE A 198 -22.27 -20.95 -14.01
N SER A 199 -22.94 -21.28 -15.11
CA SER A 199 -23.56 -22.59 -15.34
C SER A 199 -22.60 -23.62 -15.97
N GLU A 200 -21.45 -23.17 -16.47
CA GLU A 200 -20.39 -24.06 -16.96
C GLU A 200 -19.62 -24.71 -15.79
N PRO A 201 -18.93 -25.84 -16.04
CA PRO A 201 -18.06 -26.44 -15.03
C PRO A 201 -16.99 -25.46 -14.53
N ILE A 202 -16.59 -25.60 -13.27
CA ILE A 202 -15.51 -24.80 -12.69
C ILE A 202 -14.24 -25.05 -13.52
N PRO A 203 -13.52 -23.99 -13.96
CA PRO A 203 -12.31 -24.14 -14.74
C PRO A 203 -11.28 -25.05 -14.07
N ASN A 204 -10.71 -25.97 -14.83
CA ASN A 204 -9.81 -27.00 -14.29
C ASN A 204 -8.54 -26.41 -13.65
N ASP A 205 -8.05 -25.26 -14.13
CA ASP A 205 -6.91 -24.56 -13.53
C ASP A 205 -7.23 -24.02 -12.13
N LEU A 206 -8.45 -23.50 -11.93
CA LEU A 206 -8.96 -23.13 -10.61
C LEU A 206 -9.14 -24.33 -9.70
N VAL A 207 -9.76 -25.40 -10.19
CA VAL A 207 -9.92 -26.65 -9.41
C VAL A 207 -8.56 -27.19 -8.96
N GLN A 208 -7.57 -27.25 -9.84
CA GLN A 208 -6.22 -27.70 -9.50
C GLN A 208 -5.55 -26.79 -8.46
N PHE A 209 -5.77 -25.47 -8.54
CA PHE A 209 -5.25 -24.53 -7.55
C PHE A 209 -5.89 -24.73 -6.17
N LEU A 210 -7.22 -24.88 -6.12
CA LEU A 210 -7.96 -25.09 -4.88
C LEU A 210 -7.65 -26.45 -4.22
N ARG A 211 -7.29 -27.47 -5.02
CA ARG A 211 -6.77 -28.77 -4.54
C ARG A 211 -5.30 -28.74 -4.13
N GLY A 212 -4.62 -27.60 -4.32
CA GLY A 212 -3.24 -27.42 -3.89
C GLY A 212 -3.10 -27.55 -2.38
N ASP A 213 -1.93 -27.17 -1.85
CA ASP A 213 -1.71 -27.16 -0.42
C ASP A 213 -2.62 -26.11 0.26
N TRP A 214 -3.76 -26.57 0.78
CA TRP A 214 -4.76 -25.74 1.45
C TRP A 214 -4.14 -24.91 2.58
N THR A 215 -3.13 -25.45 3.27
CA THR A 215 -2.47 -24.77 4.40
C THR A 215 -1.71 -23.51 3.97
N GLN A 216 -1.38 -23.38 2.68
CA GLN A 216 -0.74 -22.20 2.09
C GLN A 216 -1.74 -21.14 1.61
N MET A 217 -3.04 -21.40 1.69
CA MET A 217 -4.06 -20.38 1.45
C MET A 217 -4.15 -19.43 2.64
N ASN A 218 -4.45 -18.17 2.33
CA ASN A 218 -4.65 -17.12 3.31
C ASN A 218 -5.68 -17.57 4.36
N GLN A 219 -5.46 -17.19 5.62
CA GLN A 219 -6.35 -17.55 6.71
C GLN A 219 -7.81 -17.11 6.44
N THR A 220 -8.02 -15.91 5.91
CA THR A 220 -9.35 -15.41 5.57
C THR A 220 -10.01 -16.25 4.48
N PHE A 221 -9.26 -16.67 3.44
CA PHE A 221 -9.77 -17.60 2.42
C PHE A 221 -10.26 -18.90 3.07
N ARG A 222 -9.42 -19.52 3.91
CA ARG A 222 -9.76 -20.80 4.56
C ARG A 222 -10.97 -20.70 5.48
N SER A 223 -11.12 -19.58 6.20
CA SER A 223 -12.28 -19.32 7.06
C SER A 223 -13.58 -19.13 6.28
N ASN A 224 -13.51 -18.53 5.09
CA ASN A 224 -14.67 -18.30 4.22
C ASN A 224 -15.10 -19.57 3.46
N PHE A 225 -14.15 -20.45 3.14
CA PHE A 225 -14.38 -21.61 2.29
C PHE A 225 -14.02 -22.97 2.94
N PRO A 226 -14.38 -23.26 4.21
CA PRO A 226 -13.94 -24.47 4.91
C PRO A 226 -14.42 -25.76 4.22
N HIS A 227 -15.56 -25.69 3.55
CA HIS A 227 -16.16 -26.81 2.82
C HIS A 227 -15.34 -27.28 1.60
N LEU A 228 -14.46 -26.43 1.05
CA LEU A 228 -13.58 -26.81 -0.07
C LEU A 228 -12.45 -27.75 0.38
N ASP A 229 -12.08 -27.73 1.67
CA ASP A 229 -11.13 -28.66 2.28
C ASP A 229 -11.83 -29.97 2.70
N GLU A 230 -13.03 -29.86 3.26
CA GLU A 230 -13.79 -30.98 3.79
C GLU A 230 -14.43 -31.87 2.69
N THR A 231 -14.75 -31.29 1.54
CA THR A 231 -15.39 -32.01 0.43
C THR A 231 -14.44 -32.17 -0.75
N SER A 232 -14.37 -33.36 -1.33
CA SER A 232 -13.58 -33.55 -2.54
C SER A 232 -14.16 -32.71 -3.68
N LEU A 233 -13.35 -31.80 -4.23
CA LEU A 233 -13.67 -31.02 -5.43
C LEU A 233 -13.97 -31.91 -6.64
N ASP A 234 -13.66 -33.21 -6.64
CA ASP A 234 -14.11 -34.16 -7.67
C ASP A 234 -15.63 -34.38 -7.66
N GLN A 235 -16.28 -34.11 -6.53
CA GLN A 235 -17.73 -34.22 -6.37
C GLN A 235 -18.45 -32.89 -6.64
N MET A 236 -17.72 -31.79 -6.85
CA MET A 236 -18.24 -30.43 -7.09
C MET A 236 -17.80 -29.94 -8.47
N THR A 237 -18.60 -30.23 -9.50
CA THR A 237 -18.26 -29.90 -10.90
C THR A 237 -18.65 -28.46 -11.27
N TYR A 238 -19.70 -27.90 -10.66
CA TYR A 238 -20.27 -26.61 -11.02
C TYR A 238 -20.26 -25.62 -9.85
N TRP A 239 -20.23 -24.32 -10.15
CA TRP A 239 -20.21 -23.25 -9.14
C TRP A 239 -21.37 -23.35 -8.14
N LYS A 240 -22.59 -23.62 -8.61
CA LYS A 240 -23.81 -23.80 -7.77
C LYS A 240 -23.75 -25.00 -6.82
N GLN A 241 -22.79 -25.90 -7.00
CA GLN A 241 -22.62 -27.09 -6.16
C GLN A 241 -21.58 -26.87 -5.07
N LEU A 242 -20.82 -25.76 -5.10
CA LEU A 242 -19.97 -25.38 -3.99
C LEU A 242 -20.88 -25.11 -2.77
N GLY A 243 -20.54 -25.72 -1.64
CA GLY A 243 -21.25 -25.48 -0.37
C GLY A 243 -20.91 -24.11 0.21
N GLY A 244 -21.56 -23.71 1.30
CA GLY A 244 -21.25 -22.46 2.01
C GLY A 244 -22.14 -21.28 1.60
N ASP A 245 -21.64 -20.07 1.84
CA ASP A 245 -22.35 -18.82 1.57
C ASP A 245 -22.41 -18.53 0.06
N PRO A 246 -23.61 -18.43 -0.55
CA PRO A 246 -23.76 -18.10 -1.96
C PRO A 246 -23.08 -16.79 -2.37
N ALA A 247 -23.06 -15.76 -1.53
CA ALA A 247 -22.43 -14.48 -1.85
C ALA A 247 -20.91 -14.59 -1.94
N LEU A 248 -20.30 -15.45 -1.10
CA LEU A 248 -18.86 -15.71 -1.14
C LEU A 248 -18.47 -16.60 -2.33
N ILE A 249 -19.35 -17.52 -2.75
CA ILE A 249 -19.14 -18.30 -3.98
C ILE A 249 -19.21 -17.37 -5.21
N ASP A 250 -20.20 -16.47 -5.23
CA ASP A 250 -20.32 -15.44 -6.26
C ASP A 250 -19.07 -14.54 -6.30
N GLU A 251 -18.54 -14.13 -5.14
CA GLU A 251 -17.28 -13.38 -5.05
C GLU A 251 -16.10 -14.17 -5.61
N LEU A 252 -15.95 -15.45 -5.24
CA LEU A 252 -14.89 -16.32 -5.75
C LEU A 252 -14.95 -16.44 -7.28
N PHE A 253 -16.15 -16.60 -7.83
CA PHE A 253 -16.39 -16.61 -9.27
C PHE A 253 -15.95 -15.29 -9.92
N MET A 254 -16.40 -14.16 -9.38
CA MET A 254 -16.02 -12.85 -9.92
C MET A 254 -14.52 -12.59 -9.79
N ALA A 255 -13.89 -12.92 -8.66
CA ALA A 255 -12.46 -12.73 -8.44
C ALA A 255 -11.61 -13.50 -9.46
N TYR A 256 -11.98 -14.74 -9.76
CA TYR A 256 -11.29 -15.52 -10.79
C TYR A 256 -11.37 -14.86 -12.17
N HIS A 257 -12.56 -14.38 -12.56
CA HIS A 257 -12.75 -13.77 -13.87
C HIS A 257 -12.16 -12.35 -13.96
N TYR A 258 -12.25 -11.54 -12.92
CA TYR A 258 -11.56 -10.24 -12.84
C TYR A 258 -10.05 -10.39 -12.89
N ALA A 259 -9.47 -11.33 -12.12
CA ALA A 259 -8.04 -11.57 -12.13
C ALA A 259 -7.55 -11.90 -13.56
N ARG A 260 -8.27 -12.76 -14.29
CA ARG A 260 -7.93 -13.10 -15.68
C ARG A 260 -8.10 -11.93 -16.65
N TYR A 261 -9.15 -11.12 -16.49
CA TYR A 261 -9.39 -9.93 -17.30
C TYR A 261 -8.25 -8.92 -17.14
N VAL A 262 -7.92 -8.55 -15.90
CA VAL A 262 -6.82 -7.61 -15.60
C VAL A 262 -5.48 -8.20 -15.99
N ASN A 263 -5.27 -9.50 -15.82
CA ASN A 263 -4.06 -10.18 -16.30
C ASN A 263 -3.88 -10.05 -17.82
N HIS A 264 -4.96 -10.13 -18.59
CA HIS A 264 -4.90 -9.99 -20.05
C HIS A 264 -4.40 -8.59 -20.42
N ILE A 265 -4.91 -7.56 -19.75
CA ILE A 265 -4.51 -6.16 -19.94
C ILE A 265 -3.05 -5.95 -19.50
N ALA A 266 -2.71 -6.36 -18.29
CA ALA A 266 -1.34 -6.27 -17.75
C ALA A 266 -0.33 -6.99 -18.65
N ASN A 267 -0.66 -8.18 -19.17
CA ASN A 267 0.19 -8.92 -20.08
C ASN A 267 0.40 -8.19 -21.42
N ALA A 268 -0.64 -7.56 -21.98
CA ALA A 268 -0.51 -6.74 -23.19
C ALA A 268 0.41 -5.53 -22.94
N GLY A 269 0.29 -4.88 -21.79
CA GLY A 269 1.18 -3.79 -21.39
C GLY A 269 2.64 -4.22 -21.18
N LYS A 270 2.87 -5.34 -20.47
CA LYS A 270 4.23 -5.89 -20.23
C LYS A 270 4.97 -6.21 -21.53
N GLN A 271 4.25 -6.64 -22.58
CA GLN A 271 4.83 -6.90 -23.89
C GLN A 271 5.34 -5.63 -24.58
N ALA A 272 4.69 -4.50 -24.36
CA ALA A 272 5.11 -3.21 -24.90
C ALA A 272 6.21 -2.55 -24.05
N TYR A 273 6.05 -2.55 -22.72
CA TYR A 273 7.03 -2.01 -21.79
C TYR A 273 6.96 -2.71 -20.42
N PRO A 274 7.99 -3.49 -20.02
CA PRO A 274 7.90 -4.36 -18.85
C PRO A 274 8.16 -3.63 -17.52
N LEU A 275 7.57 -2.45 -17.31
CA LEU A 275 7.57 -1.77 -16.00
C LEU A 275 6.88 -2.64 -14.93
N PRO A 276 7.20 -2.47 -13.63
CA PRO A 276 6.45 -3.08 -12.54
C PRO A 276 4.97 -2.70 -12.64
N MET A 277 4.08 -3.68 -12.43
CA MET A 277 2.63 -3.51 -12.53
C MET A 277 1.93 -4.05 -11.28
N TYR A 278 0.91 -3.35 -10.80
CA TYR A 278 0.04 -3.82 -9.73
C TYR A 278 -1.41 -3.44 -10.02
N THR A 279 -2.36 -3.98 -9.26
CA THR A 279 -3.73 -3.43 -9.15
C THR A 279 -3.96 -3.06 -7.69
N ASN A 280 -4.70 -1.98 -7.45
CA ASN A 280 -5.17 -1.64 -6.11
C ASN A 280 -6.51 -2.31 -5.79
N THR A 281 -6.89 -2.23 -4.53
CA THR A 281 -8.05 -2.93 -3.97
C THR A 281 -8.76 -2.03 -2.97
N TRP A 282 -10.02 -1.71 -3.28
CA TRP A 282 -10.98 -1.20 -2.31
C TRP A 282 -11.23 -2.27 -1.24
N GLN A 283 -10.89 -1.98 0.02
CA GLN A 283 -11.01 -2.94 1.12
C GLN A 283 -12.43 -3.13 1.68
N LYS A 284 -12.68 -4.31 2.23
CA LYS A 284 -13.84 -4.56 3.11
C LYS A 284 -13.69 -3.82 4.43
N TYR A 285 -14.72 -3.11 4.89
CA TYR A 285 -14.62 -2.22 6.06
C TYR A 285 -15.52 -2.64 7.24
N GLY A 286 -16.34 -3.69 7.09
CA GLY A 286 -17.29 -4.18 8.12
C GLY A 286 -16.78 -5.25 9.10
N ASP A 287 -15.56 -5.77 8.93
CA ASP A 287 -15.07 -6.96 9.68
C ASP A 287 -14.21 -6.62 10.93
N GLU A 288 -13.63 -7.64 11.57
CA GLU A 288 -12.62 -7.56 12.67
C GLU A 288 -11.39 -6.68 12.35
N ASP A 289 -11.22 -6.32 11.08
CA ASP A 289 -10.13 -5.49 10.56
C ASP A 289 -10.51 -4.01 10.45
N ARG A 290 -11.72 -3.62 10.86
CA ARG A 290 -12.10 -2.21 10.88
C ARG A 290 -11.23 -1.45 11.88
N ASP A 291 -10.78 -0.28 11.47
CA ASP A 291 -10.17 0.68 12.38
C ASP A 291 -11.21 1.16 13.40
N GLN A 292 -10.90 0.97 14.69
CA GLN A 292 -11.79 1.35 15.79
C GLN A 292 -12.07 2.86 15.83
N ASN A 293 -11.19 3.67 15.23
CA ASN A 293 -11.33 5.11 15.12
C ASN A 293 -12.09 5.56 13.85
N ALA A 294 -12.44 4.64 12.94
CA ALA A 294 -13.19 4.97 11.72
C ALA A 294 -14.68 5.28 12.04
N PRO A 295 -15.33 6.25 11.37
CA PRO A 295 -16.76 6.51 11.54
C PRO A 295 -17.63 5.32 11.13
N LEU A 296 -18.62 4.95 11.96
CA LEU A 296 -19.49 3.79 11.74
C LEU A 296 -20.32 3.86 10.43
N VAL A 297 -20.59 5.07 9.95
CA VAL A 297 -21.46 5.37 8.79
C VAL A 297 -20.70 5.26 7.45
N ALA A 298 -19.37 5.29 7.47
CA ALA A 298 -18.54 5.35 6.26
C ALA A 298 -18.03 3.98 5.78
N ALA A 299 -18.33 2.91 6.51
CA ALA A 299 -17.57 1.67 6.45
C ALA A 299 -18.08 0.63 5.43
N GLY A 300 -18.63 1.03 4.26
CA GLY A 300 -18.77 0.20 3.05
C GLY A 300 -19.26 -1.26 3.16
N GLY A 301 -19.85 -1.68 4.29
CA GLY A 301 -20.24 -3.06 4.59
C GLY A 301 -19.12 -4.11 4.67
N SER A 302 -19.55 -5.33 5.01
CA SER A 302 -18.76 -6.58 5.00
C SER A 302 -19.18 -7.54 3.88
N GLU A 303 -20.28 -7.26 3.18
CA GLU A 303 -20.89 -8.16 2.21
C GLU A 303 -20.41 -7.88 0.77
N PRO A 304 -20.12 -8.92 -0.04
CA PRO A 304 -19.82 -8.75 -1.46
C PRO A 304 -20.91 -7.95 -2.18
N GLY A 305 -20.51 -6.89 -2.89
CA GLY A 305 -21.42 -5.96 -3.55
C GLY A 305 -21.66 -4.67 -2.77
N VAL A 306 -21.39 -4.64 -1.45
CA VAL A 306 -21.30 -3.38 -0.69
C VAL A 306 -19.91 -2.78 -0.84
N TYR A 307 -18.88 -3.62 -0.78
CA TYR A 307 -17.58 -3.35 -1.42
C TYR A 307 -17.54 -4.01 -2.81
N PRO A 308 -16.62 -3.61 -3.72
CA PRO A 308 -16.56 -4.19 -5.07
C PRO A 308 -16.26 -5.69 -5.04
N SER A 309 -17.29 -6.53 -5.24
CA SER A 309 -17.18 -7.99 -5.24
C SER A 309 -16.25 -8.47 -6.35
N GLY A 310 -15.29 -9.33 -6.00
CA GLY A 310 -14.27 -9.84 -6.91
C GLY A 310 -12.96 -9.04 -6.93
N GLY A 311 -12.90 -7.89 -6.24
CA GLY A 311 -11.65 -7.17 -6.00
C GLY A 311 -10.63 -8.01 -5.23
N GLY A 312 -9.36 -7.59 -5.24
CA GLY A 312 -8.24 -8.32 -4.65
C GLY A 312 -8.18 -8.35 -3.12
N VAL A 313 -9.32 -8.48 -2.44
CA VAL A 313 -9.44 -8.46 -0.97
C VAL A 313 -8.83 -9.72 -0.33
N PRO A 314 -8.49 -9.71 0.97
CA PRO A 314 -7.81 -10.84 1.61
C PRO A 314 -8.53 -12.21 1.49
N SER A 315 -9.86 -12.22 1.35
CA SER A 315 -10.66 -13.45 1.17
C SER A 315 -10.42 -14.14 -0.17
N VAL A 316 -9.92 -13.43 -1.19
CA VAL A 316 -9.67 -13.97 -2.54
C VAL A 316 -8.31 -13.56 -3.09
N LEU A 317 -7.40 -13.04 -2.26
CA LEU A 317 -6.06 -12.58 -2.65
C LEU A 317 -5.24 -13.69 -3.33
N ASP A 318 -5.37 -14.94 -2.85
CA ASP A 318 -4.72 -16.11 -3.44
C ASP A 318 -5.12 -16.37 -4.91
N ILE A 319 -6.38 -16.05 -5.25
CA ILE A 319 -6.92 -16.17 -6.61
C ILE A 319 -6.25 -15.14 -7.51
N TRP A 320 -6.17 -13.90 -7.06
CA TRP A 320 -5.48 -12.82 -7.78
C TRP A 320 -4.00 -13.12 -8.00
N GLN A 321 -3.28 -13.53 -6.95
CA GLN A 321 -1.87 -13.90 -7.05
C GLN A 321 -1.62 -15.07 -8.01
N ARG A 322 -2.59 -15.97 -8.17
CA ARG A 322 -2.47 -17.14 -9.07
C ARG A 322 -2.86 -16.82 -10.52
N PHE A 323 -3.98 -16.14 -10.72
CA PHE A 323 -4.61 -15.97 -12.02
C PHE A 323 -4.32 -14.62 -12.69
N ALA A 324 -3.58 -13.73 -12.01
CA ALA A 324 -3.00 -12.53 -12.58
C ALA A 324 -1.46 -12.44 -12.51
N PRO A 325 -0.72 -13.44 -13.04
CA PRO A 325 0.74 -13.48 -12.93
C PRO A 325 1.50 -12.38 -13.69
N ALA A 326 0.83 -11.63 -14.59
CA ALA A 326 1.43 -10.46 -15.24
C ALA A 326 1.51 -9.24 -14.29
N LEU A 327 0.70 -9.21 -13.24
CA LEU A 327 0.85 -8.27 -12.13
C LEU A 327 1.97 -8.76 -11.20
N ASP A 328 2.81 -7.84 -10.74
CA ASP A 328 3.90 -8.14 -9.83
C ASP A 328 3.42 -8.34 -8.38
N PHE A 329 2.31 -7.69 -7.99
CA PHE A 329 1.64 -7.80 -6.68
C PHE A 329 0.26 -7.15 -6.71
N ILE A 330 -0.51 -7.32 -5.63
CA ILE A 330 -1.81 -6.70 -5.37
C ILE A 330 -1.68 -5.76 -4.19
N ALA A 331 -2.22 -4.54 -4.28
CA ALA A 331 -2.01 -3.49 -3.29
C ALA A 331 -3.31 -3.08 -2.58
N PRO A 332 -3.30 -2.81 -1.26
CA PRO A 332 -4.48 -2.36 -0.53
C PRO A 332 -4.61 -0.83 -0.45
N ASP A 333 -5.84 -0.34 -0.64
CA ASP A 333 -6.21 1.04 -0.34
C ASP A 333 -6.67 1.15 1.13
N ILE A 334 -5.86 1.80 1.99
CA ILE A 334 -6.06 1.76 3.44
C ILE A 334 -6.60 3.09 3.97
N TYR A 335 -7.92 3.20 4.04
CA TYR A 335 -8.60 4.37 4.63
C TYR A 335 -9.18 4.12 6.00
N LEU A 336 -9.87 3.00 6.18
CA LEU A 336 -10.70 2.71 7.36
C LEU A 336 -10.41 1.34 7.99
N ASN A 337 -9.42 0.60 7.48
CA ASN A 337 -8.96 -0.65 8.07
C ASN A 337 -7.84 -0.41 9.07
N ASP A 338 -7.69 -1.36 10.00
CA ASP A 338 -6.50 -1.49 10.82
C ASP A 338 -5.27 -1.61 9.91
N TYR A 339 -4.41 -0.60 10.00
CA TYR A 339 -3.34 -0.40 9.07
C TYR A 339 -2.29 -1.51 9.13
N SER A 340 -1.85 -1.91 10.33
CA SER A 340 -0.82 -2.93 10.52
C SER A 340 -1.34 -4.33 10.17
N LYS A 341 -2.58 -4.67 10.56
CA LYS A 341 -3.21 -5.94 10.16
C LYS A 341 -3.35 -6.04 8.64
N THR A 342 -3.73 -4.94 7.99
CA THR A 342 -3.86 -4.91 6.53
C THR A 342 -2.50 -5.07 5.86
N CYS A 343 -1.45 -4.38 6.33
CA CYS A 343 -0.08 -4.58 5.86
C CYS A 343 0.33 -6.07 5.97
N ALA A 344 0.06 -6.72 7.11
CA ALA A 344 0.36 -8.13 7.31
C ALA A 344 -0.37 -9.04 6.30
N LYS A 345 -1.66 -8.79 6.06
CA LYS A 345 -2.47 -9.55 5.10
C LYS A 345 -1.95 -9.44 3.67
N TYR A 346 -1.54 -8.25 3.26
CA TYR A 346 -0.98 -8.04 1.93
C TYR A 346 0.49 -8.41 1.79
N ARG A 347 1.16 -8.81 2.89
CA ARG A 347 2.46 -9.52 2.84
C ARG A 347 2.33 -11.03 2.71
N HIS A 348 1.11 -11.56 2.57
CA HIS A 348 0.87 -12.97 2.27
C HIS A 348 1.73 -13.47 1.10
N ARG A 349 2.36 -14.63 1.28
CA ARG A 349 3.34 -15.23 0.34
C ARG A 349 4.49 -14.30 -0.03
N ASN A 350 4.88 -13.39 0.86
CA ASN A 350 6.01 -12.49 0.69
C ASN A 350 5.90 -11.57 -0.54
N GLN A 351 4.70 -11.35 -1.09
CA GLN A 351 4.54 -10.38 -2.17
C GLN A 351 5.03 -8.99 -1.71
N PRO A 352 5.50 -8.14 -2.65
CA PRO A 352 5.77 -6.74 -2.36
C PRO A 352 4.55 -6.04 -1.75
N LEU A 353 4.80 -5.06 -0.86
CA LEU A 353 3.76 -4.22 -0.29
C LEU A 353 3.95 -2.78 -0.77
N LEU A 354 2.86 -2.18 -1.24
CA LEU A 354 2.72 -0.76 -1.54
C LEU A 354 1.38 -0.33 -0.98
N ILE A 355 1.32 0.84 -0.33
CA ILE A 355 0.04 1.45 0.07
C ILE A 355 -0.25 2.60 -0.91
N PRO A 356 -0.90 2.32 -2.06
CA PRO A 356 -1.09 3.30 -3.13
C PRO A 356 -2.11 4.38 -2.75
N GLU A 357 -3.07 4.06 -1.88
CA GLU A 357 -4.02 5.04 -1.35
C GLU A 357 -4.17 4.93 0.17
N GLN A 358 -4.22 6.09 0.83
CA GLN A 358 -4.50 6.20 2.26
C GLN A 358 -4.91 7.63 2.65
N ARG A 359 -5.27 7.79 3.93
CA ARG A 359 -5.50 9.12 4.53
C ARG A 359 -4.28 10.03 4.42
N ARG A 360 -4.53 11.31 4.14
CA ARG A 360 -3.51 12.37 4.02
C ARG A 360 -3.30 13.21 5.29
N ASP A 361 -3.93 12.85 6.39
CA ASP A 361 -3.85 13.56 7.67
C ASP A 361 -2.81 12.96 8.62
N GLU A 362 -2.63 13.57 9.80
CA GLU A 362 -1.66 13.13 10.82
C GLU A 362 -1.84 11.66 11.21
N TYR A 363 -3.09 11.20 11.25
CA TYR A 363 -3.42 9.82 11.56
C TYR A 363 -2.83 8.84 10.54
N GLY A 364 -2.97 9.15 9.24
CA GLY A 364 -2.33 8.40 8.15
C GLY A 364 -0.81 8.54 8.13
N ALA A 365 -0.29 9.75 8.35
CA ALA A 365 1.14 10.04 8.33
C ALA A 365 1.94 9.25 9.38
N ARG A 366 1.39 9.04 10.58
CA ARG A 366 2.04 8.20 11.62
C ARG A 366 2.09 6.72 11.24
N ARG A 367 1.06 6.20 10.59
CA ARG A 367 0.94 4.77 10.26
C ARG A 367 1.97 4.26 9.26
N VAL A 368 2.48 5.14 8.38
CA VAL A 368 3.49 4.75 7.38
C VAL A 368 4.76 4.18 8.00
N TRP A 369 5.09 4.57 9.24
CA TRP A 369 6.25 4.05 9.96
C TRP A 369 6.14 2.54 10.22
N SER A 370 4.94 2.05 10.53
CA SER A 370 4.68 0.61 10.66
C SER A 370 4.87 -0.10 9.32
N ALA A 371 4.31 0.43 8.22
CA ALA A 371 4.49 -0.15 6.89
C ALA A 371 5.96 -0.26 6.49
N PHE A 372 6.72 0.84 6.59
CA PHE A 372 8.14 0.85 6.21
C PHE A 372 9.00 0.00 7.14
N GLY A 373 8.82 0.11 8.46
CA GLY A 373 9.73 -0.51 9.42
C GLY A 373 9.41 -1.97 9.77
N SER A 374 8.17 -2.43 9.59
CA SER A 374 7.74 -3.77 9.99
C SER A 374 7.26 -4.65 8.84
N TYR A 375 6.92 -4.08 7.68
CA TYR A 375 6.31 -4.82 6.57
C TYR A 375 7.04 -4.64 5.24
N GLN A 376 8.32 -4.27 5.26
CA GLN A 376 9.22 -4.04 4.11
C GLN A 376 8.52 -3.33 2.94
N CYS A 377 7.71 -2.30 3.26
CA CYS A 377 6.89 -1.61 2.28
C CYS A 377 7.75 -0.86 1.25
N LEU A 378 7.41 -0.99 -0.03
CA LEU A 378 8.02 -0.26 -1.14
C LEU A 378 7.71 1.25 -1.06
N GLY A 379 6.52 1.59 -0.58
CA GLY A 379 6.02 2.96 -0.61
C GLY A 379 4.67 3.18 0.04
N THR A 380 4.37 4.45 0.29
CA THR A 380 3.04 4.91 0.68
C THR A 380 2.66 6.11 -0.16
N ALA A 381 1.37 6.29 -0.46
CA ALA A 381 0.85 7.44 -1.18
C ALA A 381 -0.49 7.89 -0.57
N PRO A 382 -0.51 8.95 0.26
CA PRO A 382 -1.76 9.58 0.66
C PRO A 382 -2.50 10.18 -0.55
N PHE A 383 -3.82 10.09 -0.55
CA PHE A 383 -4.67 10.54 -1.65
C PHE A 383 -4.99 12.04 -1.63
N GLY A 384 -5.09 12.65 -2.81
CA GLY A 384 -5.49 14.03 -3.04
C GLY A 384 -4.48 15.09 -2.58
N VAL A 385 -3.18 14.81 -2.64
CA VAL A 385 -2.15 15.68 -2.04
C VAL A 385 -1.99 17.04 -2.74
N ASP A 386 -2.45 17.15 -3.99
CA ASP A 386 -2.42 18.37 -4.80
C ASP A 386 -3.32 19.50 -4.29
N THR A 387 -4.24 19.20 -3.36
CA THR A 387 -5.11 20.20 -2.74
C THR A 387 -4.62 20.66 -1.36
N VAL A 388 -3.38 20.33 -0.98
CA VAL A 388 -2.81 20.66 0.34
C VAL A 388 -1.50 21.43 0.16
N LEU A 389 -1.31 22.49 0.94
CA LEU A 389 -0.05 23.23 0.93
C LEU A 389 1.01 22.47 1.74
N PRO A 390 2.31 22.56 1.38
CA PRO A 390 3.37 21.81 2.07
C PRO A 390 3.42 22.03 3.58
N LYS A 391 3.19 23.26 4.04
CA LYS A 391 3.18 23.63 5.46
C LYS A 391 2.02 22.99 6.25
N ASP A 392 0.95 22.63 5.57
CA ASP A 392 -0.28 22.05 6.15
C ASP A 392 -0.32 20.52 5.94
N SER A 393 0.63 19.96 5.18
CA SER A 393 0.75 18.53 4.95
C SER A 393 1.57 17.87 6.07
N PRO A 394 1.00 16.94 6.83
CA PRO A 394 1.72 16.23 7.89
C PRO A 394 2.85 15.35 7.31
N PHE A 395 2.70 14.90 6.07
CA PHE A 395 3.68 14.08 5.37
C PHE A 395 5.01 14.81 5.13
N THR A 396 5.02 16.15 5.05
CA THR A 396 6.23 16.93 4.79
C THR A 396 7.37 16.58 5.74
N MET A 397 7.08 16.48 7.03
CA MET A 397 8.09 16.13 8.05
C MET A 397 8.43 14.64 8.03
N HIS A 398 7.42 13.76 7.93
CA HIS A 398 7.61 12.31 7.92
C HIS A 398 8.48 11.88 6.74
N TYR A 399 8.19 12.37 5.55
CA TYR A 399 8.93 12.06 4.34
C TYR A 399 10.30 12.72 4.30
N ALA A 400 10.48 13.90 4.89
CA ALA A 400 11.83 14.47 5.06
C ALA A 400 12.73 13.53 5.88
N LEU A 401 12.19 12.98 6.98
CA LEU A 401 12.95 12.08 7.85
C LEU A 401 13.24 10.74 7.17
N LEU A 402 12.24 10.13 6.51
CA LEU A 402 12.40 8.88 5.76
C LEU A 402 13.36 9.03 4.57
N ALA A 403 13.27 10.14 3.81
CA ALA A 403 14.19 10.42 2.70
C ALA A 403 15.63 10.50 3.20
N LYS A 404 15.82 11.23 4.30
CA LYS A 404 17.14 11.46 4.90
C LYS A 404 17.80 10.17 5.40
N THR A 405 17.03 9.18 5.86
CA THR A 405 17.53 7.91 6.38
C THR A 405 17.35 6.71 5.42
N SER A 406 16.86 6.98 4.20
CA SER A 406 16.48 5.96 3.21
C SER A 406 17.53 4.88 2.96
N LYS A 407 18.83 5.21 2.93
CA LYS A 407 19.93 4.23 2.80
C LYS A 407 19.85 3.10 3.83
N TYR A 408 19.60 3.44 5.10
CA TYR A 408 19.52 2.46 6.19
C TYR A 408 18.19 1.71 6.17
N ILE A 409 17.10 2.41 5.84
CA ILE A 409 15.77 1.81 5.69
C ILE A 409 15.77 0.77 4.57
N LEU A 410 16.32 1.08 3.40
CA LEU A 410 16.40 0.17 2.26
C LEU A 410 17.33 -1.02 2.53
N ALA A 411 18.39 -0.84 3.31
CA ALA A 411 19.23 -1.95 3.74
C ALA A 411 18.47 -2.92 4.67
N ALA A 412 17.70 -2.39 5.63
CA ALA A 412 16.87 -3.19 6.52
C ALA A 412 15.68 -3.84 5.80
N GLN A 413 15.06 -3.13 4.85
CA GLN A 413 13.95 -3.62 4.01
C GLN A 413 14.34 -4.90 3.23
N ALA A 414 15.63 -5.07 2.92
CA ALA A 414 16.13 -6.22 2.16
C ALA A 414 16.29 -7.50 3.00
N ARG A 415 16.10 -7.43 4.32
CA ARG A 415 16.40 -8.52 5.26
C ARG A 415 15.20 -8.81 6.16
N GLU A 416 15.22 -10.00 6.76
CA GLU A 416 14.22 -10.38 7.76
C GLU A 416 14.57 -9.81 9.13
N ASN A 417 13.59 -9.24 9.83
CA ASN A 417 13.70 -8.88 11.25
C ASN A 417 14.88 -7.95 11.61
N ASP A 418 15.35 -7.10 10.68
CA ASP A 418 16.40 -6.08 10.96
C ASP A 418 15.80 -4.76 11.48
N SER A 419 14.49 -4.58 11.40
CA SER A 419 13.80 -3.37 11.84
C SER A 419 12.41 -3.63 12.42
N VAL A 420 11.95 -2.69 13.25
CA VAL A 420 10.56 -2.57 13.69
C VAL A 420 10.10 -1.13 13.53
N GLY A 421 8.98 -0.93 12.85
CA GLY A 421 8.30 0.34 12.70
C GLY A 421 7.04 0.43 13.54
N PHE A 422 6.71 1.61 14.03
CA PHE A 422 5.63 1.79 15.00
C PHE A 422 5.08 3.21 15.05
N PHE A 423 3.94 3.33 15.73
CA PHE A 423 3.29 4.60 16.05
C PHE A 423 2.53 4.50 17.38
N PHE A 424 2.34 5.65 18.02
CA PHE A 424 1.56 5.86 19.22
C PHE A 424 0.60 7.03 18.93
N ASP A 425 -0.70 6.78 18.91
CA ASP A 425 -1.70 7.83 18.65
C ASP A 425 -1.87 8.74 19.88
N GLU A 426 -2.77 9.71 19.82
CA GLU A 426 -3.09 10.56 20.96
C GLU A 426 -3.62 9.73 22.15
N LEU A 427 -3.43 10.24 23.37
CA LEU A 427 -4.15 9.69 24.53
C LEU A 427 -5.65 9.89 24.33
N SER A 428 -6.45 8.96 24.86
CA SER A 428 -7.90 9.13 24.89
C SER A 428 -8.29 10.32 25.77
N ALA A 429 -9.52 10.82 25.59
CA ALA A 429 -10.01 11.97 26.32
C ALA A 429 -10.02 11.78 27.87
N ASP A 430 -10.05 10.54 28.35
CA ASP A 430 -9.91 10.19 29.78
C ASP A 430 -8.45 9.96 30.23
N GLY A 431 -7.48 10.29 29.38
CA GLY A 431 -6.04 10.23 29.65
C GLY A 431 -5.41 8.84 29.57
N LYS A 432 -6.13 7.83 29.05
CA LYS A 432 -5.58 6.49 28.86
C LYS A 432 -4.77 6.44 27.57
N ASP A 433 -3.72 5.63 27.58
CA ASP A 433 -2.99 5.31 26.36
C ASP A 433 -3.71 4.18 25.61
N PRO A 434 -4.24 4.43 24.40
CA PRO A 434 -4.82 3.36 23.58
C PRO A 434 -3.73 2.44 22.98
N SER A 435 -2.48 2.88 22.99
CA SER A 435 -1.36 2.17 22.38
C SER A 435 -0.75 1.18 23.37
N GLN A 436 -0.38 -0.01 22.87
CA GLN A 436 0.33 -1.00 23.67
C GLN A 436 1.85 -0.82 23.51
N PRO A 437 2.64 -1.03 24.58
CA PRO A 437 4.09 -1.13 24.45
C PRO A 437 4.48 -2.23 23.47
N ILE A 438 5.50 -1.96 22.65
CA ILE A 438 5.98 -2.92 21.66
C ILE A 438 7.17 -3.66 22.25
N ARG A 439 7.09 -4.98 22.20
CA ARG A 439 8.15 -5.90 22.66
C ARG A 439 8.66 -6.66 21.46
N THR A 440 9.97 -6.61 21.24
CA THR A 440 10.63 -7.32 20.13
C THR A 440 12.04 -7.70 20.55
N SER A 441 12.71 -8.54 19.77
CA SER A 441 14.06 -9.00 20.04
C SER A 441 14.93 -8.88 18.79
N PHE A 442 16.16 -8.38 18.97
CA PHE A 442 17.16 -8.23 17.91
C PHE A 442 18.50 -8.77 18.40
N GLY A 443 18.95 -9.88 17.83
CA GLY A 443 20.12 -10.60 18.32
C GLY A 443 20.01 -10.92 19.81
N ASP A 444 20.95 -10.40 20.60
CA ASP A 444 21.08 -10.64 22.04
C ASP A 444 20.24 -9.70 22.92
N TRP A 445 19.43 -8.84 22.31
CA TRP A 445 18.71 -7.79 23.01
C TRP A 445 17.20 -7.95 22.87
N ASP A 446 16.50 -7.96 24.01
CA ASP A 446 15.08 -7.69 24.07
C ASP A 446 14.86 -6.19 24.20
N LEU A 447 13.98 -5.64 23.37
CA LEU A 447 13.63 -4.22 23.33
C LEU A 447 12.21 -4.03 23.84
N LEU A 448 12.03 -2.99 24.65
CA LEU A 448 10.74 -2.44 25.04
C LEU A 448 10.64 -1.02 24.47
N ILE A 449 9.71 -0.82 23.55
CA ILE A 449 9.44 0.47 22.90
C ILE A 449 8.12 1.01 23.43
N GLU A 450 8.18 2.23 23.97
CA GLU A 450 7.05 2.88 24.64
C GLU A 450 6.96 4.34 24.19
N ARG A 451 5.81 4.97 24.44
CA ARG A 451 5.68 6.42 24.37
C ARG A 451 6.74 7.08 25.26
N ALA A 452 7.31 8.19 24.79
CA ALA A 452 8.33 8.90 25.55
C ALA A 452 7.76 9.38 26.89
N PHE A 453 8.54 9.17 27.96
CA PHE A 453 8.23 9.79 29.24
C PHE A 453 8.33 11.32 29.14
N VAL A 454 7.31 12.01 29.65
CA VAL A 454 7.32 13.45 29.93
C VAL A 454 6.70 13.69 31.31
N PHE A 455 6.87 14.90 31.86
CA PHE A 455 6.27 15.26 33.15
C PHE A 455 4.81 15.70 33.04
N GLY A 456 4.43 16.27 31.90
CA GLY A 456 3.05 16.61 31.58
C GLY A 456 2.32 15.50 30.82
N THR A 457 1.60 15.89 29.78
CA THR A 457 0.85 14.99 28.92
C THR A 457 1.73 14.55 27.75
N PRO A 458 2.07 13.26 27.61
CA PRO A 458 2.89 12.82 26.49
C PRO A 458 2.10 12.91 25.19
N GLY A 459 2.72 13.49 24.16
CA GLY A 459 2.17 13.59 22.83
C GLY A 459 2.18 12.26 22.05
N PRO A 460 1.65 12.24 20.81
CA PRO A 460 1.78 11.11 19.91
C PRO A 460 3.26 10.81 19.60
N GLY A 461 3.52 9.58 19.14
CA GLY A 461 4.85 9.13 18.78
C GLY A 461 4.85 8.31 17.50
N PHE A 462 6.00 8.23 16.84
CA PHE A 462 6.19 7.42 15.65
C PHE A 462 7.67 7.14 15.46
N GLY A 463 8.00 6.07 14.75
CA GLY A 463 9.38 5.83 14.39
C GLY A 463 9.67 4.41 13.94
N MET A 464 10.96 4.15 13.85
CA MET A 464 11.49 2.81 13.66
C MET A 464 12.81 2.64 14.41
N VAL A 465 13.08 1.40 14.79
CA VAL A 465 14.37 0.96 15.31
C VAL A 465 14.95 -0.04 14.31
N ILE A 466 16.21 0.17 13.93
CA ILE A 466 16.96 -0.70 12.99
C ILE A 466 18.22 -1.20 13.69
N GLN A 467 18.46 -2.51 13.69
CA GLN A 467 19.74 -3.08 14.13
C GLN A 467 20.76 -2.99 12.98
N LEU A 468 21.78 -2.13 13.12
CA LEU A 468 22.83 -1.98 12.10
C LEU A 468 23.98 -2.97 12.29
N GLN A 469 24.31 -3.23 13.55
CA GLN A 469 25.27 -4.24 13.99
C GLN A 469 24.73 -4.89 15.27
N ARG A 470 25.42 -5.92 15.78
CA ARG A 470 25.01 -6.67 16.97
C ARG A 470 24.51 -5.78 18.12
N ASP A 471 25.27 -4.74 18.44
CA ASP A 471 24.99 -3.83 19.56
C ASP A 471 24.73 -2.39 19.10
N ASP A 472 24.58 -2.12 17.80
CA ASP A 472 24.35 -0.75 17.29
C ASP A 472 22.94 -0.62 16.71
N PHE A 473 22.13 0.22 17.36
CA PHE A 473 20.73 0.46 17.00
C PHE A 473 20.54 1.89 16.49
N LEU A 474 20.06 2.02 15.26
CA LEU A 474 19.61 3.29 14.69
C LEU A 474 18.15 3.53 15.09
N LEU A 475 17.91 4.64 15.77
CA LEU A 475 16.60 5.10 16.22
C LEU A 475 16.18 6.28 15.34
N ILE A 476 15.00 6.18 14.73
CA ILE A 476 14.46 7.20 13.83
C ILE A 476 13.03 7.52 14.27
N GLY A 477 12.70 8.80 14.42
CA GLY A 477 11.36 9.24 14.77
C GLY A 477 11.33 10.12 16.03
N LYS A 478 10.14 10.31 16.60
CA LYS A 478 9.88 11.25 17.70
C LYS A 478 8.81 10.71 18.64
N GLY A 479 8.84 11.15 19.90
CA GLY A 479 7.80 10.88 20.90
C GLY A 479 7.79 9.45 21.48
N TYR A 480 8.91 8.74 21.44
CA TYR A 480 9.04 7.38 21.97
C TYR A 480 10.32 7.18 22.80
N GLN A 481 10.44 6.06 23.49
CA GLN A 481 11.65 5.63 24.17
C GLN A 481 11.91 4.14 23.95
N VAL A 482 13.17 3.72 24.01
CA VAL A 482 13.58 2.32 23.90
C VAL A 482 14.37 1.91 25.13
N SER A 483 13.96 0.82 25.77
CA SER A 483 14.73 0.15 26.83
C SER A 483 15.24 -1.18 26.32
N PHE A 484 16.41 -1.59 26.79
CA PHE A 484 17.09 -2.81 26.36
C PHE A 484 17.25 -3.76 27.55
N GLN A 485 17.18 -5.05 27.28
CA GLN A 485 17.47 -6.11 28.22
C GLN A 485 18.32 -7.17 27.52
N SER A 486 19.44 -7.55 28.12
CA SER A 486 20.25 -8.67 27.62
C SER A 486 19.49 -9.98 27.74
N ARG A 487 19.56 -10.80 26.68
CA ARG A 487 19.03 -12.16 26.63
C ARG A 487 19.99 -13.21 27.19
N ASP A 488 21.23 -12.84 27.47
CA ASP A 488 22.20 -13.70 28.15
C ASP A 488 21.80 -13.85 29.63
N GLU A 489 21.54 -15.08 30.06
CA GLU A 489 21.13 -15.39 31.45
C GLU A 489 22.21 -15.03 32.48
N ARG A 490 23.48 -14.87 32.07
CA ARG A 490 24.58 -14.41 32.94
C ARG A 490 24.57 -12.91 33.16
N ALA A 491 23.77 -12.16 32.40
CA ALA A 491 23.72 -10.71 32.53
C ALA A 491 22.97 -10.32 33.81
N HIS A 492 23.67 -9.68 34.75
CA HIS A 492 23.07 -9.16 35.97
C HIS A 492 22.75 -7.65 35.87
N PHE A 493 23.10 -7.01 34.75
CA PHE A 493 22.83 -5.60 34.49
C PHE A 493 22.70 -5.35 32.98
N THR A 494 21.82 -4.43 32.58
CA THR A 494 21.77 -3.85 31.23
C THR A 494 21.66 -2.33 31.33
N GLY A 495 22.38 -1.60 30.48
CA GLY A 495 22.30 -0.16 30.39
C GLY A 495 22.68 0.35 29.00
N ILE A 496 22.79 1.67 28.87
CA ILE A 496 23.18 2.33 27.61
C ILE A 496 24.64 2.74 27.71
N LEU A 497 25.47 2.17 26.83
CA LEU A 497 26.89 2.46 26.74
C LEU A 497 27.11 3.81 26.08
N ARG A 498 26.37 4.05 24.99
CA ARG A 498 26.47 5.27 24.20
C ARG A 498 25.11 5.60 23.58
N PHE A 499 24.74 6.87 23.68
CA PHE A 499 23.60 7.42 22.97
C PHE A 499 24.01 8.71 22.29
N GLU A 500 23.85 8.77 20.96
CA GLU A 500 24.31 9.88 20.15
C GLU A 500 23.18 10.40 19.29
N GLU A 501 22.86 11.68 19.41
CA GLU A 501 22.04 12.32 18.39
C GLU A 501 22.84 12.39 17.09
N LYS A 502 22.23 11.93 16.00
CA LYS A 502 22.83 11.87 14.68
C LYS A 502 22.14 12.84 13.74
N ASP A 503 22.86 13.22 12.71
CA ASP A 503 22.28 13.77 11.50
C ASP A 503 22.83 13.00 10.28
N VAL A 504 22.20 13.14 9.12
CA VAL A 504 22.71 12.54 7.87
C VAL A 504 23.28 13.62 6.97
N GLU A 505 24.53 13.44 6.58
CA GLU A 505 25.26 14.32 5.67
C GLU A 505 25.92 13.45 4.60
N ALA A 506 25.66 13.75 3.32
CA ALA A 506 26.11 12.94 2.18
C ALA A 506 25.81 11.43 2.30
N GLY A 507 24.68 11.08 2.93
CA GLY A 507 24.25 9.68 3.11
C GLY A 507 24.93 8.92 4.26
N GLU A 508 25.75 9.60 5.07
CA GLU A 508 26.40 9.01 6.25
C GLU A 508 25.94 9.67 7.55
N LEU A 509 25.90 8.88 8.62
CA LEU A 509 25.54 9.36 9.96
C LEU A 509 26.68 10.17 10.59
N ARG A 510 26.41 11.42 10.93
CA ARG A 510 27.31 12.32 11.67
C ARG A 510 26.78 12.56 13.09
N THR A 511 27.63 12.43 14.10
CA THR A 511 27.26 12.80 15.48
C THR A 511 27.06 14.31 15.59
N VAL A 512 25.91 14.71 16.16
CA VAL A 512 25.59 16.10 16.49
C VAL A 512 25.92 16.38 17.96
N ARG A 513 25.49 15.50 18.86
CA ARG A 513 25.82 15.56 20.29
C ARG A 513 25.72 14.19 20.94
N LEU A 514 26.30 14.08 22.13
CA LEU A 514 26.13 12.93 23.01
C LEU A 514 24.96 13.18 23.95
N LEU A 515 24.15 12.16 24.17
CA LEU A 515 23.01 12.16 25.09
C LEU A 515 23.35 11.22 26.26
N ASN A 516 23.10 11.67 27.49
CA ASN A 516 23.34 10.89 28.71
C ASN A 516 22.47 11.45 29.84
N GLY A 517 22.64 11.03 31.09
CA GLY A 517 21.93 11.62 32.23
C GLY A 517 20.41 11.55 32.05
N ASP A 518 19.72 12.67 32.20
CA ASP A 518 18.26 12.75 32.12
C ASP A 518 17.71 12.31 30.75
N GLU A 519 18.41 12.61 29.65
CA GLU A 519 18.04 12.20 28.28
C GLU A 519 18.08 10.69 28.08
N THR A 520 18.76 9.96 28.95
CA THR A 520 18.78 8.48 28.97
C THR A 520 18.03 7.89 30.16
N ARG A 521 17.35 8.74 30.95
CA ARG A 521 16.77 8.38 32.26
C ARG A 521 17.79 7.69 33.17
N ASN A 522 19.02 8.24 33.19
CA ASN A 522 20.19 7.69 33.87
C ASN A 522 20.59 6.30 33.37
N GLY A 523 20.71 6.14 32.05
CA GLY A 523 21.14 4.92 31.38
C GLY A 523 20.08 3.82 31.23
N LYS A 524 18.81 4.09 31.59
CA LYS A 524 17.71 3.12 31.55
C LYS A 524 17.06 2.99 30.18
N SER A 525 16.91 4.09 29.46
CA SER A 525 16.16 4.12 28.19
C SER A 525 16.67 5.21 27.26
N ALA A 526 16.80 4.90 25.98
CA ALA A 526 17.10 5.88 24.95
C ALA A 526 15.82 6.65 24.61
N VAL A 527 15.71 7.89 25.08
CA VAL A 527 14.52 8.73 24.86
C VAL A 527 14.65 9.49 23.54
N MET A 528 13.69 9.27 22.64
CA MET A 528 13.52 10.00 21.39
C MET A 528 12.38 11.01 21.60
N PRO A 529 12.69 12.28 21.92
CA PRO A 529 11.67 13.24 22.37
C PRO A 529 10.68 13.63 21.26
N ALA A 530 9.60 14.30 21.65
CA ALA A 530 8.73 15.04 20.72
C ALA A 530 9.32 16.42 20.40
N ASP A 531 8.80 17.11 19.38
CA ASP A 531 9.24 18.48 19.05
C ASP A 531 8.91 19.48 20.17
N ASP A 532 7.79 19.28 20.86
CA ASP A 532 7.36 20.10 22.00
C ASP A 532 6.99 19.19 23.19
N PRO A 533 7.98 18.75 24.00
CA PRO A 533 7.72 17.88 25.14
C PRO A 533 7.03 18.67 26.27
N ASP A 534 5.91 18.13 26.78
CA ASP A 534 5.16 18.77 27.87
C ASP A 534 5.86 18.58 29.23
N TYR A 535 6.20 19.69 29.89
CA TYR A 535 6.87 19.69 31.18
C TYR A 535 5.91 19.59 32.38
N GLY A 536 4.58 19.65 32.18
CA GLY A 536 3.59 19.40 33.25
C GLY A 536 3.68 20.30 34.47
N GLY A 537 4.32 21.48 34.34
CA GLY A 537 4.63 22.38 35.46
C GLY A 537 5.88 22.00 36.27
N PHE A 538 6.63 20.97 35.86
CA PHE A 538 7.92 20.63 36.46
C PHE A 538 8.95 21.75 36.20
N PRO A 539 9.66 22.24 37.23
CA PRO A 539 10.46 23.45 37.11
C PRO A 539 11.80 23.26 36.40
N VAL A 540 12.25 22.02 36.17
CA VAL A 540 13.53 21.72 35.53
C VAL A 540 13.30 21.14 34.15
N SER A 541 13.80 21.81 33.11
CA SER A 541 13.60 21.42 31.71
C SER A 541 14.51 20.26 31.27
N ILE A 542 14.30 19.07 31.85
CA ILE A 542 15.15 17.90 31.57
C ILE A 542 14.70 17.10 30.32
N THR A 543 13.46 17.27 29.85
CA THR A 543 12.99 16.69 28.59
C THR A 543 13.34 17.61 27.43
N ILE A 544 14.45 17.34 26.75
CA ILE A 544 14.88 18.15 25.60
C ILE A 544 13.95 17.95 24.38
N PRO A 545 13.72 18.98 23.54
CA PRO A 545 12.93 18.83 22.32
C PRO A 545 13.69 18.04 21.25
N ALA A 546 12.95 17.37 20.38
CA ALA A 546 13.48 16.75 19.18
C ALA A 546 14.08 17.79 18.25
N ARG A 547 15.22 17.43 17.64
CA ARG A 547 15.87 18.28 16.63
C ARG A 547 16.04 17.51 15.33
N THR A 548 16.82 16.45 15.36
CA THR A 548 17.08 15.64 14.16
C THR A 548 16.06 14.51 13.98
N GLY A 549 15.57 13.95 15.09
CA GLY A 549 14.77 12.72 15.06
C GLY A 549 15.58 11.48 14.67
N ILE A 550 16.91 11.53 14.78
CA ILE A 550 17.82 10.42 14.42
C ILE A 550 18.82 10.25 15.56
N ALA A 551 19.01 9.03 16.04
CA ALA A 551 20.01 8.73 17.05
C ALA A 551 20.62 7.34 16.88
N MET A 552 21.84 7.16 17.38
CA MET A 552 22.48 5.85 17.53
C MET A 552 22.50 5.48 19.00
N CYS A 553 22.00 4.29 19.34
CA CYS A 553 22.03 3.74 20.69
C CYS A 553 22.83 2.43 20.70
N GLN A 554 23.75 2.33 21.65
CA GLN A 554 24.50 1.12 21.94
C GLN A 554 24.20 0.66 23.37
N PRO A 555 23.44 -0.45 23.57
CA PRO A 555 23.30 -1.06 24.88
C PRO A 555 24.56 -1.82 25.30
N TYR A 556 24.68 -2.11 26.59
CA TYR A 556 25.67 -3.04 27.13
C TYR A 556 25.10 -3.84 28.30
N ALA A 557 25.73 -4.97 28.57
CA ALA A 557 25.42 -5.83 29.70
C ALA A 557 26.68 -6.13 30.51
N LEU A 558 26.51 -6.27 31.83
CA LEU A 558 27.56 -6.80 32.70
C LEU A 558 27.20 -8.24 33.03
N MET A 559 28.18 -9.12 32.80
CA MET A 559 28.05 -10.57 32.99
C MET A 559 28.69 -10.98 34.32
N GLU A 560 28.11 -12.01 34.96
CA GLU A 560 28.73 -12.72 36.09
C GLU A 560 29.98 -13.54 35.70
#